data_AF-A0A6J3EFV5-F1
#
_entry.id   AF-A0A6J3EFV5-F1
#
_cell.length_a   1.000
_cell.length_b   1.000
_cell.length_c   1.000
_cell.angle_alpha   90.00
_cell.angle_beta   90.00
_cell.angle_gamma   90.00
#
_symmetry.space_group_name_H-M   'P 1'
#
loop_
_entity.id
_entity.type
_entity.pdbx_description
1 polymer ?
#
loop_
_entity_poly.entity_id
_entity_poly.type
_entity_poly.pdbx_seq_one_letter_code
_entity_poly.pdbx_strand_id
1 'polypeptide(L)'
;MTLLALDMDGTFSGSYHTAVAATDKQILVSPLQGVLQPPGTKGQQPTFGFTVQWQFADSTTVFVGQCFVDRRGKEVLETAWLLWEGVPSRRDVWKATRVGTSVFTRVK
;
A
#
# COMPACT_ATOMS: atom_id res chain seq x y z
N MET A 1 -7.95 0.95 -4.48
CA MET A 1 -7.09 -0.20 -4.83
C MET A 1 -7.95 -1.44 -4.97
N THR A 2 -7.49 -2.40 -5.76
CA THR A 2 -8.13 -3.71 -5.93
C THR A 2 -7.11 -4.78 -5.61
N LEU A 3 -7.45 -5.69 -4.69
CA LEU A 3 -6.60 -6.84 -4.32
C LEU A 3 -7.20 -8.09 -4.95
N LEU A 4 -6.35 -8.96 -5.50
CA LEU A 4 -6.73 -10.28 -5.95
C LEU A 4 -6.80 -11.24 -4.74
N ALA A 5 -7.24 -12.47 -4.99
CA ALA A 5 -7.26 -13.52 -3.98
C ALA A 5 -5.85 -13.74 -3.40
N LEU A 6 -5.78 -14.06 -2.12
CA LEU A 6 -4.53 -14.43 -1.47
C LEU A 6 -4.09 -15.82 -1.91
N ASP A 7 -2.78 -15.97 -2.08
CA ASP A 7 -2.14 -17.25 -2.24
C ASP A 7 -1.97 -17.95 -0.87
N MET A 8 -1.67 -19.26 -0.89
CA MET A 8 -1.58 -20.08 0.33
C MET A 8 -0.49 -19.62 1.31
N ASP A 9 0.53 -18.93 0.80
CA ASP A 9 1.64 -18.38 1.59
C ASP A 9 1.33 -16.97 2.14
N GLY A 10 0.12 -16.46 1.92
CA GLY A 10 -0.31 -15.13 2.34
C GLY A 10 0.13 -14.01 1.41
N THR A 11 0.81 -14.31 0.30
CA THR A 11 1.12 -13.33 -0.73
C THR A 11 -0.15 -12.91 -1.47
N PHE A 12 -0.16 -11.69 -2.00
CA PHE A 12 -1.23 -11.19 -2.84
C PHE A 12 -0.71 -10.20 -3.87
N SER A 13 -1.44 -10.08 -4.96
CA SER A 13 -1.21 -9.08 -6.00
C SER A 13 -2.47 -8.25 -6.23
N GLY A 14 -2.34 -7.15 -6.99
CA GLY A 14 -3.47 -6.30 -7.28
C GLY A 14 -3.09 -5.06 -8.09
N SER A 15 -3.97 -4.07 -8.02
CA SER A 15 -3.76 -2.77 -8.66
C SER A 15 -4.10 -1.60 -7.75
N TYR A 16 -3.34 -0.52 -7.89
CA TYR A 16 -3.52 0.74 -7.19
C TYR A 16 -3.79 1.85 -8.21
N HIS A 17 -4.89 2.56 -8.03
CA HIS A 17 -5.19 3.78 -8.77
C HIS A 17 -5.21 4.93 -7.76
N THR A 18 -4.17 5.77 -7.79
CA THR A 18 -4.07 6.94 -6.91
C THR A 18 -4.90 8.09 -7.45
N ALA A 19 -5.44 8.94 -6.57
CA ALA A 19 -6.12 10.19 -6.96
C ALA A 19 -5.16 11.40 -7.01
N VAL A 20 -3.95 11.25 -6.48
CA VAL A 20 -2.95 12.33 -6.35
C VAL A 20 -1.56 11.82 -6.74
N ALA A 21 -0.72 12.73 -7.24
CA ALA A 21 0.66 12.46 -7.59
C ALA A 21 1.55 13.68 -7.31
N ALA A 22 2.83 13.46 -7.03
CA ALA A 22 3.85 14.51 -6.88
C ALA A 22 4.57 14.82 -8.21
N THR A 23 4.02 14.35 -9.33
CA THR A 23 4.51 14.57 -10.69
C THR A 23 3.36 15.14 -11.54
N ASP A 24 3.72 15.84 -12.60
CA ASP A 24 2.85 16.34 -13.67
C ASP A 24 2.46 15.27 -14.70
N LYS A 25 3.05 14.07 -14.63
CA LYS A 25 2.71 12.94 -15.51
C LYS A 25 1.27 12.46 -15.27
N GLN A 26 0.61 12.04 -16.34
CA GLN A 26 -0.73 11.43 -16.28
C GLN A 26 -0.73 10.22 -15.36
N ILE A 27 -1.66 10.19 -14.40
CA ILE A 27 -1.81 9.06 -13.48
C ILE A 27 -2.28 7.82 -14.26
N LEU A 28 -1.60 6.70 -14.01
CA LEU A 28 -1.93 5.37 -14.55
C LEU A 28 -2.16 4.37 -13.41
N VAL A 29 -3.04 3.41 -13.66
CA VAL A 29 -3.21 2.25 -12.77
C VAL A 29 -1.88 1.50 -12.66
N SER A 30 -1.47 1.22 -11.43
CA SER A 30 -0.15 0.66 -11.12
C SER A 30 -0.27 -0.68 -10.41
N PRO A 31 0.55 -1.69 -10.72
CA PRO A 31 0.51 -2.97 -10.02
C PRO A 31 0.98 -2.83 -8.57
N LEU A 32 0.42 -3.68 -7.71
CA LEU A 32 0.89 -3.87 -6.34
C LEU A 32 1.11 -5.34 -6.03
N GLN A 33 2.04 -5.61 -5.11
CA GLN A 33 2.30 -6.93 -4.54
C GLN A 33 2.56 -6.82 -3.05
N GLY A 34 2.06 -7.76 -2.27
CA GLY A 34 2.16 -7.73 -0.81
C GLY A 34 2.05 -9.07 -0.14
N VAL A 35 2.10 -9.04 1.19
CA VAL A 35 1.99 -10.20 2.08
C VAL A 35 1.10 -9.83 3.26
N LEU A 36 0.19 -10.74 3.59
CA LEU A 36 -0.61 -10.73 4.81
C LEU A 36 0.02 -11.67 5.82
N GLN A 37 0.19 -11.22 7.06
CA GLN A 37 0.61 -12.12 8.14
C GLN A 37 -0.47 -13.19 8.40
N PRO A 38 -0.10 -14.39 8.86
CA PRO A 38 -1.06 -15.38 9.31
C PRO A 38 -1.96 -14.81 10.41
N PRO A 39 -3.26 -15.18 10.45
CA PRO A 39 -4.15 -14.79 11.54
C PRO A 39 -3.57 -15.21 12.90
N GLY A 40 -3.53 -14.28 13.85
CA GLY A 40 -3.07 -14.57 15.20
C GLY A 40 -4.08 -15.38 16.01
N THR A 41 -3.63 -16.03 17.09
CA THR A 41 -4.49 -16.85 17.98
C THR A 41 -5.44 -16.04 18.86
N LYS A 42 -5.33 -14.71 18.88
CA LYS A 42 -6.04 -13.81 19.82
C LYS A 42 -7.20 -13.04 19.19
N GLY A 43 -7.70 -13.48 18.03
CA GLY A 43 -8.82 -12.81 17.34
C GLY A 43 -8.48 -11.42 16.77
N GLN A 44 -7.19 -11.08 16.70
CA GLN A 44 -6.70 -9.86 16.08
C GLN A 44 -6.59 -10.07 14.56
N GLN A 45 -7.04 -9.08 13.80
CA GLN A 45 -6.83 -9.06 12.36
C GLN A 45 -5.33 -8.94 12.05
N PRO A 46 -4.81 -9.71 11.07
CA PRO A 46 -3.39 -9.72 10.75
C PRO A 46 -2.92 -8.38 10.18
N THR A 47 -1.63 -8.08 10.38
CA THR A 47 -0.95 -6.98 9.70
C THR A 47 -0.59 -7.40 8.28
N PHE A 48 -0.43 -6.42 7.40
CA PHE A 48 0.00 -6.64 6.03
C PHE A 48 0.96 -5.56 5.58
N GLY A 49 1.67 -5.83 4.50
CA GLY A 49 2.40 -4.83 3.75
C GLY A 49 2.29 -5.09 2.25
N PHE A 50 2.33 -4.03 1.45
CA PHE A 50 2.41 -4.14 0.00
C PHE A 50 3.23 -3.01 -0.61
N THR A 51 3.83 -3.30 -1.76
CA THR A 51 4.59 -2.38 -2.59
C THR A 51 3.77 -2.02 -3.82
N VAL A 52 3.75 -0.76 -4.20
CA VAL A 52 3.17 -0.24 -5.44
C VAL A 52 4.31 0.20 -6.35
N GLN A 53 4.34 -0.36 -7.57
CA GLN A 53 5.28 0.04 -8.62
C GLN A 53 4.59 1.00 -9.58
N TRP A 54 4.87 2.30 -9.45
CA TRP A 54 4.17 3.33 -10.22
C TRP A 54 4.48 3.24 -11.72
N GLN A 55 3.46 3.05 -12.55
CA GLN A 55 3.61 2.95 -14.01
C GLN A 55 3.85 4.31 -14.70
N PHE A 56 3.69 5.39 -13.95
CA PHE A 56 3.79 6.76 -14.47
C PHE A 56 4.87 7.59 -13.77
N ALA A 57 5.65 7.02 -12.85
CA ALA A 57 6.67 7.74 -12.10
C ALA A 57 7.85 6.85 -11.73
N ASP A 58 9.06 7.41 -11.69
CA ASP A 58 10.26 6.72 -11.23
C ASP A 58 10.32 6.73 -9.70
N SER A 59 9.30 6.16 -9.06
CA SER A 59 9.17 6.09 -7.61
C SER A 59 8.51 4.77 -7.22
N THR A 60 8.64 4.43 -5.94
CA THR A 60 8.00 3.24 -5.35
C THR A 60 7.33 3.65 -4.05
N THR A 61 6.16 3.10 -3.75
CA THR A 61 5.52 3.29 -2.45
C THR A 61 5.30 1.97 -1.76
N VAL A 62 5.70 1.87 -0.50
CA VAL A 62 5.34 0.76 0.37
C VAL A 62 4.28 1.21 1.35
N PHE A 63 3.29 0.34 1.58
CA PHE A 63 2.27 0.49 2.61
C PHE A 63 2.45 -0.63 3.63
N VAL A 64 2.22 -0.29 4.90
CA VAL A 64 2.12 -1.26 5.99
C VAL A 64 0.92 -0.88 6.85
N GLY A 65 0.16 -1.87 7.29
CA GLY A 65 -1.05 -1.59 8.03
C GLY A 65 -1.71 -2.80 8.67
N GLN A 66 -2.90 -2.56 9.20
CA GLN A 66 -3.74 -3.55 9.83
C GLN A 66 -5.21 -3.31 9.46
N CYS A 67 -5.96 -4.39 9.26
CA CYS A 67 -7.41 -4.32 9.10
C CYS A 67 -8.08 -4.25 10.47
N PHE A 68 -9.13 -3.45 10.61
CA PHE A 68 -9.98 -3.39 11.79
C PHE A 68 -11.44 -3.56 11.38
N VAL A 69 -12.19 -4.33 12.15
CA VAL A 69 -13.63 -4.55 11.92
C VAL A 69 -14.38 -3.99 13.12
N ASP A 70 -15.28 -3.05 12.88
CA ASP A 70 -16.10 -2.48 13.95
C ASP A 70 -17.24 -3.41 14.38
N ARG A 71 -17.97 -3.02 15.44
CA ARG A 71 -19.10 -3.80 15.97
C ARG A 71 -20.25 -3.98 14.97
N ARG A 72 -20.29 -3.20 13.88
CA ARG A 72 -21.29 -3.27 12.81
C ARG A 72 -20.76 -4.04 11.59
N GLY A 73 -19.56 -4.62 11.67
CA GLY A 73 -18.94 -5.36 10.57
C GLY A 73 -18.27 -4.47 9.53
N LYS A 74 -18.11 -3.16 9.79
CA LYS A 74 -17.42 -2.26 8.86
C LYS A 74 -15.91 -2.48 8.95
N GLU A 75 -15.30 -2.83 7.82
CA GLU A 75 -13.86 -2.99 7.69
C GLU A 75 -13.18 -1.66 7.37
N VAL A 76 -12.07 -1.40 8.05
CA VAL A 76 -11.19 -0.26 7.85
C VAL A 76 -9.75 -0.75 7.80
N LEU A 77 -8.98 -0.30 6.80
CA LEU A 77 -7.53 -0.52 6.78
C LEU A 77 -6.84 0.75 7.25
N GLU A 78 -6.16 0.66 8.38
CA GLU A 78 -5.27 1.72 8.87
C GLU A 78 -3.88 1.45 8.34
N THR A 79 -3.30 2.41 7.60
CA THR A 79 -1.99 2.22 6.96
C THR A 79 -1.08 3.42 7.14
N ALA A 80 0.21 3.14 7.24
CA ALA A 80 1.29 4.09 7.01
C ALA A 80 2.01 3.74 5.71
N TRP A 81 2.61 4.73 5.06
CA TRP A 81 3.33 4.52 3.82
C TRP A 81 4.62 5.32 3.74
N LEU A 82 5.56 4.79 2.97
CA LEU A 82 6.76 5.48 2.53
C LEU A 82 6.78 5.54 1.01
N LEU A 83 6.92 6.73 0.45
CA LEU A 83 7.16 6.94 -0.97
C LEU A 83 8.65 7.27 -1.15
N TRP A 84 9.32 6.48 -1.98
CA TRP A 84 10.71 6.65 -2.34
C TRP A 84 10.82 7.15 -3.78
N GLU A 85 11.39 8.33 -3.96
CA GLU A 85 11.68 8.90 -5.27
C GLU A 85 13.01 8.38 -5.84
N GLY A 86 13.05 8.14 -7.15
CA GLY A 86 14.29 7.95 -7.88
C GLY A 86 15.12 9.23 -7.84
N VAL A 87 16.35 9.14 -7.30
CA VAL A 87 17.26 10.27 -7.20
C VAL A 87 18.51 10.06 -8.06
N PRO A 88 19.09 11.10 -8.68
CA PRO A 88 20.22 10.95 -9.60
C PRO A 88 21.51 10.47 -8.92
N SER A 89 21.66 10.69 -7.61
CA SER A 89 22.88 10.38 -6.88
C SER A 89 22.62 9.97 -5.43
N ARG A 90 23.58 9.24 -4.84
CA ARG A 90 23.54 8.89 -3.42
C ARG A 90 23.50 10.12 -2.49
N ARG A 91 24.04 11.26 -2.93
CA ARG A 91 24.04 12.51 -2.15
C ARG A 91 22.64 13.10 -2.00
N ASP A 92 21.70 12.71 -2.85
CA ASP A 92 20.31 13.18 -2.83
C ASP A 92 19.36 12.27 -2.04
N VAL A 93 19.85 11.15 -1.50
CA VAL A 93 19.01 10.16 -0.78
C VAL A 93 18.32 10.77 0.44
N TRP A 94 18.93 11.77 1.08
CA TRP A 94 18.37 12.41 2.29
C TRP A 94 16.97 13.02 2.06
N LYS A 95 16.62 13.38 0.82
CA LYS A 95 15.32 13.95 0.44
C LYS A 95 14.43 12.98 -0.34
N ALA A 96 14.87 11.74 -0.55
CA ALA A 96 14.18 10.78 -1.43
C ALA A 96 12.89 10.20 -0.81
N THR A 97 12.73 10.27 0.52
CA THR A 97 11.62 9.61 1.22
C THR A 97 10.58 10.61 1.69
N ARG A 98 9.32 10.37 1.32
CA ARG A 98 8.14 10.97 1.95
C ARG A 98 7.40 9.93 2.80
N VAL A 99 6.75 10.37 3.86
CA VAL A 99 5.97 9.52 4.77
C VAL A 99 4.56 10.08 4.93
N GLY A 100 3.58 9.20 5.12
CA GLY A 100 2.22 9.59 5.47
C GLY A 100 1.37 8.41 5.92
N THR A 101 0.09 8.67 6.10
CA THR A 101 -0.91 7.67 6.47
C THR A 101 -2.09 7.71 5.50
N SER A 102 -2.77 6.58 5.37
CA SER A 102 -3.99 6.44 4.56
C SER A 102 -4.96 5.50 5.24
N VAL A 103 -6.23 5.87 5.26
CA VAL A 103 -7.33 5.05 5.77
C VAL A 103 -8.18 4.57 4.60
N PHE A 104 -8.35 3.25 4.45
CA PHE A 104 -9.16 2.68 3.39
C PHE A 104 -10.44 2.06 3.95
N THR A 105 -11.54 2.23 3.22
CA THR A 105 -12.81 1.54 3.47
C THR A 105 -13.23 0.76 2.23
N ARG A 106 -13.94 -0.34 2.41
CA ARG A 106 -14.48 -1.13 1.30
C ARG A 106 -15.42 -0.28 0.43
N VAL A 107 -15.16 -0.25 -0.87
CA VAL A 107 -16.06 0.35 -1.87
C VAL A 107 -17.32 -0.51 -1.96
N LYS A 108 -18.49 0.14 -2.01
CA LYS A 108 -19.78 -0.53 -2.17
C LYS A 108 -20.08 -0.86 -3.62
#